data_AF-A0A522WVQ7-F1
#
_entry.id   AF-A0A522WVQ7-F1
#
_cell.length_a   1.000
_cell.length_b   1.000
_cell.length_c   1.000
_cell.angle_alpha   90.00
_cell.angle_beta   90.00
_cell.angle_gamma   90.00
#
_symmetry.space_group_name_H-M   'P 1'
#
loop_
_entity.id
_entity.type
_entity.pdbx_description
1 polymer ?
#
loop_
_entity_poly.entity_id
_entity_poly.type
_entity_poly.pdbx_seq_one_letter_code
_entity_poly.pdbx_strand_id
1 'polypeptide(L)' 'MKSEFTAIIKQDGECWLGWVEEIPGANAQEETKEELLISLREAAKDILEH' A
#
# COMPACT_ATOMS: atom_id res chain seq x y z
N MET A 1 3.22 2.89 19.02
CA MET A 1 2.56 4.06 18.41
C MET A 1 1.61 3.55 17.35
N LYS A 2 0.37 4.04 17.29
CA LYS A 2 -0.46 3.87 16.09
C LYS A 2 -0.17 5.05 15.19
N SER A 3 0.43 4.79 14.05
CA SER A 3 0.54 5.76 12.96
C SER A 3 -0.57 5.46 11.97
N GLU A 4 -1.25 6.51 11.52
CA GLU A 4 -2.22 6.44 10.43
C GLU A 4 -1.53 6.99 9.18
N PHE A 5 -1.76 6.30 8.06
CA PHE A 5 -1.18 6.64 6.76
C PHE A 5 -2.26 6.57 5.69
N THR A 6 -2.07 7.30 4.60
CA THR A 6 -3.03 7.44 3.52
C THR A 6 -2.64 6.55 2.35
N ALA A 7 -3.45 5.54 2.07
CA ALA A 7 -3.31 4.72 0.87
C ALA A 7 -4.07 5.37 -0.30
N ILE A 8 -3.36 5.72 -1.37
CA ILE A 8 -3.96 6.06 -2.66
C ILE A 8 -4.09 4.77 -3.45
N ILE A 9 -5.32 4.41 -3.84
CA ILE A 9 -5.60 3.18 -4.57
C ILE A 9 -6.39 3.47 -5.84
N LYS A 10 -6.13 2.68 -6.88
CA LYS A 10 -6.80 2.73 -8.16
C LYS A 10 -7.05 1.31 -8.65
N GLN A 11 -8.26 1.04 -9.14
CA GLN A 11 -8.53 -0.16 -9.93
C GLN A 11 -8.14 0.11 -11.39
N ASP A 12 -7.32 -0.78 -11.96
CA ASP A 12 -6.84 -0.72 -13.34
C ASP A 12 -7.07 -2.07 -14.02
N GLY A 13 -8.13 -2.14 -14.83
CA GLY A 13 -8.63 -3.42 -15.34
C GLY A 13 -9.09 -4.33 -14.20
N GLU A 14 -8.54 -5.54 -14.16
CA GLU A 14 -8.87 -6.56 -13.14
C GLU A 14 -7.98 -6.48 -11.89
N CYS A 15 -6.99 -5.57 -11.86
CA CYS A 15 -6.08 -5.44 -10.73
C CYS A 15 -6.29 -4.13 -9.96
N TRP A 16 -5.80 -4.12 -8.72
CA TRP A 16 -5.71 -2.95 -7.87
C TRP A 16 -4.26 -2.52 -7.76
N LEU A 17 -3.99 -1.23 -7.96
CA LEU A 17 -2.70 -0.59 -7.80
C LEU A 17 -2.80 0.41 -6.64
N GLY A 18 -1.75 0.58 -5.86
CA GLY A 18 -1.72 1.62 -4.86
C GLY A 18 -0.35 1.96 -4.31
N TRP A 19 -0.31 3.03 -3.54
CA TRP A 19 0.87 3.48 -2.80
C TRP A 19 0.45 4.24 -1.52
N VAL A 20 1.35 4.31 -0.55
CA VAL A 20 1.19 5.14 0.64
C VAL A 20 1.72 6.55 0.36
N GLU A 21 0.88 7.57 0.53
CA GLU A 21 1.20 8.96 0.19
C GLU A 21 2.42 9.47 0.96
N GLU A 22 2.53 9.10 2.23
CA GLU A 22 3.56 9.59 3.15
C GLU A 22 4.89 8.81 3.06
N ILE A 23 4.90 7.64 2.40
CA ILE A 23 6.05 6.73 2.39
C ILE A 23 6.45 6.42 0.93
N PRO A 24 7.39 7.20 0.36
CA PRO A 24 7.93 6.93 -0.97
C PRO A 24 8.48 5.52 -1.06
N GLY A 25 8.04 4.77 -2.08
CA GLY A 25 8.46 3.38 -2.29
C GLY A 25 7.52 2.34 -1.70
N ALA A 26 6.60 2.69 -0.80
CA ALA A 26 5.57 1.77 -0.31
C ALA A 26 4.43 1.67 -1.34
N ASN A 27 4.61 0.81 -2.34
CA ASN A 27 3.65 0.56 -3.42
C ASN A 27 3.43 -0.94 -3.63
N ALA A 28 2.25 -1.30 -4.15
CA ALA A 28 1.88 -2.68 -4.42
C ALA A 28 0.81 -2.76 -5.52
N GLN A 29 0.65 -3.96 -6.08
CA GLN A 29 -0.39 -4.32 -7.03
C GLN A 29 -0.95 -5.69 -6.66
N GLU A 30 -2.27 -5.83 -6.57
CA GLU A 30 -2.93 -7.08 -6.17
C GLU A 30 -4.24 -7.32 -6.95
N GLU A 31 -4.78 -8.54 -6.91
CA GLU A 31 -6.06 -8.88 -7.56
C GLU A 31 -7.27 -8.29 -6.81
N THR A 32 -7.18 -8.17 -5.49
CA THR A 32 -8.24 -7.62 -4.64
C THR A 32 -7.80 -6.36 -3.89
N LYS A 33 -8.78 -5.52 -3.52
CA LYS A 33 -8.53 -4.33 -2.72
C LYS A 33 -8.02 -4.70 -1.31
N GLU A 34 -8.54 -5.77 -0.73
CA GLU A 34 -8.15 -6.27 0.59
C GLU A 34 -6.67 -6.70 0.60
N GLU A 35 -6.24 -7.49 -0.39
CA GLU A 35 -4.84 -7.88 -0.56
C GLU A 35 -3.96 -6.64 -0.77
N LEU A 36 -4.39 -5.69 -1.60
CA LEU A 36 -3.64 -4.45 -1.82
C LEU A 36 -3.37 -3.72 -0.50
N LEU A 37 -4.37 -3.61 0.37
CA LEU A 37 -4.21 -2.94 1.66
C LEU A 37 -3.27 -3.70 2.62
N ILE A 38 -3.22 -5.03 2.53
CA ILE A 38 -2.26 -5.85 3.28
C ILE A 38 -0.85 -5.59 2.76
N SER A 39 -0.64 -5.70 1.45
CA SER A 39 0.68 -5.51 0.82
C SER A 39 1.22 -4.09 1.03
N LEU A 40 0.37 -3.05 0.92
CA LEU A 40 0.77 -1.67 1.23
C LEU A 40 1.19 -1.49 2.69
N ARG A 41 0.56 -2.19 3.62
CA ARG A 41 0.95 -2.14 5.03
C ARG A 41 2.30 -2.79 5.26
N GLU A 42 2.57 -3.95 4.66
CA GLU A 42 3.86 -4.62 4.80
C GLU A 42 4.97 -3.82 4.11
N ALA A 43 4.75 -3.32 2.90
CA ALA A 43 5.72 -2.46 2.21
C ALA A 43 6.05 -1.18 3.00
N ALA A 44 5.05 -0.57 3.65
CA ALA A 44 5.26 0.58 4.53
C ALA A 44 6.10 0.22 5.78
N LYS A 45 5.84 -0.94 6.40
CA LYS A 45 6.62 -1.41 7.55
C LYS A 45 8.07 -1.67 7.15
N ASP A 46 8.30 -2.37 6.05
CA ASP A 46 9.64 -2.72 5.58
C ASP A 46 10.51 -1.47 5.42
N ILE A 47 9.94 -0.39 4.88
CA ILE A 47 10.63 0.90 4.71
C ILE A 47 10.85 1.61 6.05
N LEU A 48 9.88 1.60 6.96
CA LEU A 48 10.00 2.28 8.27
C LEU A 48 10.95 1.57 9.24
N GLU A 49 11.18 0.27 9.02
CA GLU A 49 12.09 -0.55 9.83
C GLU A 49 13.56 -0.49 9.35
N HIS A 50 13.84 0.16 8.21
CA HIS A 50 15.19 0.35 7.65
C HIS A 50 15.62 1.82 7.63
#